data_AF-A0A344THR2-F1
#
_entry.id   AF-A0A344THR2-F1
#
_cell.length_a   1.000
_cell.length_b   1.000
_cell.length_c   1.000
_cell.angle_alpha   90.00
_cell.angle_beta   90.00
_cell.angle_gamma   90.00
#
_symmetry.space_group_name_H-M   'P 1'
#
loop_
_entity.id
_entity.type
_entity.pdbx_description
1 polymer ?
#
loop_
_entity_poly.entity_id
_entity_poly.type
_entity_poly.pdbx_seq_one_letter_code
_entity_poly.pdbx_strand_id
1 'polypeptide(L)'
;MKKKFASPATFLAALLCFLLPFATVRCTDNPTPLGQLSGIQFVVGENLVKETNMTNEKNGPVAKDVIVDSDWARLAFLMGLLGLAVAFMKIPNRIKRKIATITALSGIVCLVSMWIFSDAWYRSQNMPLVFEYRFGFYFALGGFIAAAMVNWLQKTETVPERPAEMPTSQVEYL
;
A
#
# COMPACT_ATOMS: atom_id res chain seq x y z
N MET A 1 -31.25 6.69 0.61
CA MET A 1 -30.49 5.93 1.63
C MET A 1 -28.98 6.10 1.39
N LYS A 2 -28.28 7.00 2.11
CA LYS A 2 -26.83 7.22 1.90
C LYS A 2 -26.02 6.18 2.67
N LYS A 3 -25.80 4.99 2.09
CA LYS A 3 -24.84 4.02 2.64
C LYS A 3 -23.42 4.56 2.43
N LYS A 4 -22.90 5.28 3.43
CA LYS A 4 -21.52 5.80 3.52
C LYS A 4 -20.47 4.69 3.80
N PHE A 5 -20.71 3.47 3.33
CA PHE A 5 -19.93 2.27 3.69
C PHE A 5 -18.68 2.04 2.82
N ALA A 6 -18.43 2.87 1.81
CA ALA A 6 -17.35 2.63 0.84
C ALA A 6 -15.93 2.93 1.38
N SER A 7 -15.80 3.71 2.47
CA SER A 7 -14.48 4.13 2.97
C SER A 7 -13.74 3.02 3.76
N PRO A 8 -14.35 2.31 4.74
CA PRO A 8 -13.64 1.27 5.48
C PRO A 8 -13.36 0.02 4.64
N ALA A 9 -14.30 -0.35 3.76
CA ALA A 9 -14.20 -1.58 2.97
C ALA A 9 -13.02 -1.56 1.99
N THR A 10 -12.69 -0.40 1.42
CA THR A 10 -11.57 -0.27 0.47
C THR A 10 -10.22 -0.40 1.17
N PHE A 11 -10.04 0.20 2.35
CA PHE A 11 -8.83 0.00 3.16
C PHE A 11 -8.72 -1.43 3.68
N LEU A 12 -9.82 -2.04 4.12
CA LEU A 12 -9.82 -3.43 4.55
C LEU A 12 -9.45 -4.37 3.38
N ALA A 13 -10.02 -4.15 2.20
CA ALA A 13 -9.67 -4.91 1.00
C ALA A 13 -8.18 -4.74 0.65
N ALA A 14 -7.65 -3.51 0.67
CA ALA A 14 -6.23 -3.26 0.43
C ALA A 14 -5.32 -4.00 1.43
N LEU A 15 -5.67 -4.00 2.72
CA LEU A 15 -4.94 -4.74 3.75
C LEU A 15 -5.04 -6.26 3.57
N LEU A 16 -6.21 -6.78 3.21
CA LEU A 16 -6.38 -8.20 2.91
C LEU A 16 -5.51 -8.64 1.73
N CYS A 17 -5.23 -7.75 0.77
CA CYS A 17 -4.31 -8.03 -0.33
C CYS A 17 -2.87 -8.27 0.14
N PHE A 18 -2.45 -7.78 1.30
CA PHE A 18 -1.12 -8.10 1.86
C PHE A 18 -0.99 -9.56 2.31
N LEU A 19 -2.11 -10.27 2.54
CA LEU A 19 -2.07 -11.71 2.81
C LEU A 19 -1.88 -12.55 1.55
N LEU A 20 -2.07 -11.95 0.36
CA LEU A 20 -1.88 -12.62 -0.91
C LEU A 20 -0.39 -12.64 -1.30
N PRO A 21 0.04 -13.56 -2.16
CA PRO A 21 1.40 -13.57 -2.68
C PRO A 21 1.70 -12.26 -3.43
N PHE A 22 2.69 -11.54 -2.92
CA PHE A 22 3.05 -10.18 -3.33
C PHE A 22 4.15 -10.19 -4.39
N ALA A 23 5.20 -10.99 -4.18
CA ALA A 23 6.30 -11.11 -5.14
C ALA A 23 6.89 -12.52 -5.12
N THR A 24 7.47 -12.92 -6.24
CA THR A 24 8.37 -14.07 -6.33
C THR A 24 9.80 -13.58 -6.35
N VAL A 25 10.62 -14.17 -5.50
CA VAL A 25 12.04 -13.83 -5.43
C VAL A 25 12.80 -14.82 -6.29
N ARG A 26 13.65 -14.32 -7.20
CA ARG A 26 14.53 -15.13 -8.04
C ARG A 26 15.96 -14.62 -7.95
N CYS A 27 16.93 -15.51 -8.18
CA CYS A 27 18.30 -15.07 -8.41
C CYS A 27 18.49 -14.66 -9.88
N THR A 28 19.26 -13.61 -10.15
CA THR A 28 19.60 -13.21 -11.53
C THR A 28 20.21 -14.36 -12.33
N ASP A 29 21.01 -15.20 -11.65
CA ASP A 29 21.78 -16.27 -12.29
C ASP A 29 21.05 -17.62 -12.36
N ASN A 30 19.86 -17.74 -11.75
CA ASN A 30 19.12 -19.01 -11.73
C ASN A 30 17.61 -18.78 -11.92
N PRO A 31 16.98 -19.35 -12.97
CA PRO A 31 15.57 -19.14 -13.26
C PRO A 31 14.62 -19.76 -12.22
N THR A 32 15.10 -20.65 -11.34
CA THR A 32 14.26 -21.28 -10.32
C THR A 32 13.91 -20.27 -9.21
N PRO A 33 12.62 -20.09 -8.89
CA PRO A 33 12.21 -19.18 -7.82
C PRO A 33 12.68 -19.68 -6.46
N LEU A 34 13.26 -18.78 -5.67
CA LEU A 34 13.66 -19.04 -4.28
C LEU A 34 12.43 -19.20 -3.38
N GLY A 35 11.34 -18.52 -3.73
CA GLY A 35 10.10 -18.58 -2.97
C GLY A 35 9.11 -17.50 -3.41
N GLN A 36 7.90 -17.61 -2.87
CA GLN A 36 6.88 -16.57 -2.98
C GLN A 36 6.75 -15.91 -1.62
N LEU A 37 6.83 -14.58 -1.62
CA LEU A 37 6.65 -13.76 -0.44
C LEU A 37 5.28 -13.08 -0.51
N SER A 38 4.50 -13.24 0.55
CA SER A 38 3.29 -12.45 0.82
C SER A 38 3.65 -11.04 1.25
N GLY A 39 2.69 -10.12 1.16
CA GLY A 39 2.89 -8.74 1.61
C GLY A 39 3.21 -8.67 3.11
N ILE A 40 2.62 -9.54 3.92
CA ILE A 40 2.93 -9.62 5.36
C ILE A 40 4.38 -10.08 5.59
N GLN A 41 4.89 -11.03 4.81
CA GLN A 41 6.28 -11.47 4.91
C GLN A 41 7.25 -10.32 4.57
N PHE A 42 6.93 -9.44 3.61
CA PHE A 42 7.72 -8.22 3.39
C PHE A 42 7.65 -7.20 4.54
N VAL A 43 6.53 -7.16 5.26
CA VAL A 43 6.33 -6.26 6.41
C VAL A 43 7.10 -6.76 7.63
N VAL A 44 6.97 -8.03 7.97
CA VAL A 44 7.63 -8.62 9.15
C VAL A 44 9.12 -8.89 8.88
N GLY A 45 9.47 -9.15 7.62
CA GLY A 45 10.75 -9.71 7.23
C GLY A 45 10.67 -11.23 7.27
N GLU A 46 11.13 -11.89 6.21
CA GLU A 46 11.21 -13.34 6.14
C GLU A 46 12.62 -13.78 5.77
N ASN A 47 13.10 -14.82 6.45
CA ASN A 47 14.38 -15.45 6.15
C ASN A 47 14.18 -16.45 5.02
N LEU A 48 14.66 -16.11 3.83
CA LEU A 48 14.78 -17.08 2.75
C LEU A 48 16.09 -17.85 2.98
N VAL A 49 15.95 -19.08 3.47
CA VAL A 49 17.09 -19.99 3.63
C VAL A 49 17.50 -20.49 2.26
N LYS A 50 18.73 -20.17 1.86
CA LYS A 50 19.36 -20.81 0.73
C LYS A 50 19.97 -22.12 1.22
N GLU A 51 19.26 -23.24 1.09
CA GLU A 51 19.94 -24.54 1.01
C GLU A 51 20.69 -24.59 -0.32
N THR A 52 21.89 -24.00 -0.35
CA THR A 52 22.85 -24.39 -1.38
C THR A 52 23.25 -25.83 -1.10
N ASN A 53 22.66 -26.76 -1.84
CA ASN A 53 23.22 -28.09 -2.10
C ASN A 53 24.54 -28.00 -2.89
N MET A 54 25.41 -27.06 -2.54
CA MET A 54 26.81 -27.07 -2.92
C MET A 54 27.53 -27.83 -1.83
N THR A 55 27.54 -29.15 -1.98
CA THR A 55 28.42 -30.08 -1.28
C THR A 55 29.87 -29.70 -1.59
N ASN A 56 30.40 -28.68 -0.93
CA ASN A 56 31.85 -28.50 -0.85
C ASN A 56 32.34 -29.51 0.19
N GLU A 57 32.91 -30.60 -0.30
CA GLU A 57 33.42 -31.77 0.45
C GLU A 57 34.47 -31.45 1.56
N LYS A 58 34.75 -30.17 1.85
CA LYS A 58 35.71 -29.75 2.90
C LYS A 58 35.27 -28.62 3.81
N ASN A 59 34.19 -27.89 3.50
CA ASN A 59 33.67 -26.82 4.36
C ASN A 59 32.15 -26.92 4.29
N GLY A 60 31.50 -27.20 5.42
CA GLY A 60 30.05 -27.48 5.51
C GLY A 60 29.15 -26.42 4.86
N PRO A 61 27.84 -26.69 4.73
CA PRO A 61 26.91 -25.81 4.02
C PRO A 61 26.95 -24.40 4.61
N VAL A 62 27.45 -23.44 3.83
CA VAL A 62 27.34 -22.02 4.16
C VAL A 62 25.95 -21.57 3.73
N ALA A 63 24.95 -21.88 4.55
CA ALA A 63 23.64 -21.25 4.44
C ALA A 63 23.84 -19.75 4.71
N LYS A 64 23.72 -18.92 3.68
CA LYS A 64 23.55 -17.48 3.88
C LYS A 64 22.06 -17.23 4.03
N ASP A 65 21.64 -16.97 5.25
CA ASP A 65 20.29 -16.48 5.52
C ASP A 65 20.14 -15.11 4.86
N VAL A 66 19.23 -15.02 3.88
CA VAL A 66 18.88 -13.76 3.25
C VAL A 66 17.57 -13.30 3.87
N ILE A 67 17.64 -12.24 4.68
CA ILE A 67 16.44 -11.59 5.20
C ILE A 67 15.89 -10.71 4.09
N VAL A 68 14.68 -11.03 3.64
CA VAL A 68 13.96 -10.19 2.68
C VAL A 68 12.91 -9.40 3.44
N ASP A 69 13.16 -8.10 3.56
CA ASP A 69 12.24 -7.14 4.13
C ASP A 69 12.13 -5.88 3.27
N SER A 70 11.09 -5.08 3.53
CA SER A 70 10.93 -3.81 2.86
C SER A 70 10.28 -2.78 3.78
N ASP A 71 11.05 -1.74 4.11
CA ASP A 71 10.53 -0.58 4.85
C ASP A 71 9.37 0.10 4.13
N TRP A 72 9.40 0.10 2.79
CA TRP A 72 8.31 0.61 1.97
C TRP A 72 7.03 -0.22 2.11
N ALA A 73 7.13 -1.54 2.17
CA ALA A 73 5.98 -2.41 2.45
C ALA A 73 5.44 -2.19 3.87
N ARG A 74 6.31 -2.05 4.88
CA ARG A 74 5.95 -1.70 6.26
C ARG A 74 5.18 -0.39 6.32
N LEU A 75 5.70 0.66 5.68
CA LEU A 75 5.06 1.97 5.62
C LEU A 75 3.72 1.90 4.89
N ALA A 76 3.63 1.22 3.75
CA ALA A 76 2.37 1.04 3.02
C ALA A 76 1.31 0.33 3.89
N PHE A 77 1.69 -0.72 4.59
CA PHE A 77 0.81 -1.46 5.50
C PHE A 77 0.32 -0.57 6.65
N LEU A 78 1.21 0.20 7.27
CA LEU A 78 0.87 1.17 8.31
C LEU A 78 -0.10 2.25 7.81
N MET A 79 0.09 2.74 6.58
CA MET A 79 -0.84 3.71 5.98
C MET A 79 -2.22 3.10 5.75
N GLY A 80 -2.30 1.82 5.36
CA GLY A 80 -3.56 1.08 5.29
C GLY A 80 -4.26 0.97 6.65
N LEU A 81 -3.50 0.65 7.71
CA LEU A 81 -4.03 0.58 9.08
C LEU A 81 -4.50 1.94 9.60
N LEU A 82 -3.75 3.01 9.35
CA LEU A 82 -4.13 4.38 9.73
C LEU A 82 -5.40 4.83 9.00
N GLY A 83 -5.49 4.57 7.69
CA GLY A 83 -6.68 4.86 6.89
C GLY A 83 -7.91 4.12 7.42
N LEU A 84 -7.75 2.84 7.76
CA LEU A 84 -8.80 2.03 8.36
C LEU A 84 -9.22 2.55 9.75
N ALA A 85 -8.26 2.85 10.63
CA ALA A 85 -8.52 3.35 11.98
C ALA A 85 -9.30 4.68 11.95
N VAL A 86 -8.88 5.61 11.08
CA VAL A 86 -9.53 6.91 10.88
C VAL A 86 -10.99 6.75 10.44
N ALA A 87 -11.30 5.70 9.67
CA ALA A 87 -12.67 5.42 9.25
C ALA A 87 -13.61 5.20 10.46
N PHE A 88 -13.11 4.56 11.53
CA PHE A 88 -13.87 4.24 12.75
C PHE A 88 -13.86 5.34 13.82
N MET A 89 -12.93 6.29 13.79
CA MET A 89 -12.86 7.38 14.80
C MET A 89 -14.10 8.29 14.78
N LYS A 90 -14.51 8.88 15.91
CA LYS A 90 -15.65 9.83 15.97
C LYS A 90 -15.25 11.27 15.61
N ILE A 91 -14.61 11.47 14.46
CA ILE A 91 -14.18 12.81 13.98
C ILE A 91 -15.08 13.32 12.84
N PRO A 92 -15.12 14.65 12.57
CA PRO A 92 -15.93 15.22 11.50
C PRO A 92 -15.63 14.60 10.12
N ASN A 93 -16.67 14.31 9.33
CA ASN A 93 -16.53 13.65 8.02
C ASN A 93 -15.59 14.39 7.05
N ARG A 94 -15.52 15.72 7.13
CA ARG A 94 -14.59 16.53 6.32
C ARG A 94 -13.12 16.20 6.64
N ILE A 95 -12.80 16.01 7.92
CA ILE A 95 -11.45 15.67 8.38
C ILE A 95 -11.14 14.22 8.04
N LYS A 96 -12.07 13.28 8.30
CA LYS A 96 -11.92 11.86 7.91
C LYS A 96 -11.51 11.69 6.46
N ARG A 97 -12.24 12.34 5.55
CA ARG A 97 -11.99 12.25 4.10
C ARG A 97 -10.61 12.74 3.72
N LYS A 98 -10.17 13.88 4.27
CA LYS A 98 -8.83 14.42 4.00
C LYS A 98 -7.75 13.44 4.44
N ILE A 99 -7.84 12.94 5.68
CA ILE A 99 -6.85 12.00 6.22
C ILE A 99 -6.89 10.66 5.44
N ALA A 100 -8.07 10.16 5.11
CA ALA A 100 -8.24 8.94 4.29
C ALA A 100 -7.62 9.11 2.90
N THR A 101 -7.82 10.25 2.22
CA THR A 101 -7.17 10.49 0.92
C THR A 101 -5.65 10.57 1.06
N ILE A 102 -5.13 11.26 2.08
CA ILE A 102 -3.68 11.38 2.31
C ILE A 102 -3.06 10.02 2.59
N THR A 103 -3.66 9.22 3.47
CA THR A 103 -3.18 7.86 3.79
C THR A 103 -3.27 6.90 2.61
N ALA A 104 -4.30 7.02 1.76
CA ALA A 104 -4.38 6.23 0.54
C ALA A 104 -3.28 6.62 -0.46
N LEU A 105 -3.07 7.93 -0.68
CA LEU A 105 -2.01 8.42 -1.57
C LEU A 105 -0.61 8.06 -1.07
N SER A 106 -0.35 8.15 0.24
CA SER A 106 0.93 7.73 0.80
C SER A 106 1.13 6.22 0.67
N GLY A 107 0.08 5.41 0.83
CA GLY A 107 0.12 3.97 0.56
C GLY A 107 0.52 3.65 -0.89
N ILE A 108 -0.06 4.37 -1.87
CA ILE A 108 0.30 4.25 -3.29
C ILE A 108 1.78 4.59 -3.49
N VAL A 109 2.23 5.73 -2.97
CA VAL A 109 3.62 6.17 -3.11
C VAL A 109 4.57 5.13 -2.49
N CYS A 110 4.25 4.58 -1.31
CA CYS A 110 5.08 3.56 -0.68
C CYS A 110 5.16 2.28 -1.52
N LEU A 111 4.05 1.78 -2.08
CA LEU A 111 4.08 0.60 -2.94
C LEU A 111 4.84 0.83 -4.26
N VAL A 112 4.70 2.01 -4.86
CA VAL A 112 5.45 2.36 -6.07
C VAL A 112 6.94 2.53 -5.75
N SER A 113 7.29 3.15 -4.63
CA SER A 113 8.68 3.22 -4.16
C SER A 113 9.25 1.83 -3.89
N MET A 114 8.48 0.93 -3.29
CA MET A 114 8.89 -0.47 -3.13
C MET A 114 9.24 -1.09 -4.49
N TRP A 115 8.41 -0.88 -5.51
CA TRP A 115 8.63 -1.41 -6.86
C TRP A 115 9.91 -0.86 -7.52
N ILE A 116 10.20 0.43 -7.36
CA ILE A 116 11.34 1.08 -8.01
C ILE A 116 12.65 0.81 -7.25
N PHE A 117 12.63 0.84 -5.91
CA PHE A 117 13.84 0.83 -5.10
C PHE A 117 14.25 -0.56 -4.59
N SER A 118 13.38 -1.56 -4.63
CA SER A 118 13.71 -2.92 -4.17
C SER A 118 14.92 -3.47 -4.93
N ASP A 119 14.84 -3.54 -6.26
CA ASP A 119 15.91 -4.09 -7.09
C ASP A 119 17.23 -3.32 -6.92
N ALA A 120 17.17 -2.00 -6.81
CA ALA A 120 18.36 -1.15 -6.62
C ALA A 120 19.03 -1.41 -5.26
N TRP A 121 18.24 -1.54 -4.19
CA TRP A 121 18.74 -1.78 -2.84
C TRP A 121 19.46 -3.12 -2.74
N TYR A 122 18.86 -4.22 -3.20
CA TYR A 122 19.48 -5.54 -3.11
C TYR A 122 20.73 -5.67 -4.01
N ARG A 123 20.72 -5.04 -5.20
CA ARG A 123 21.92 -4.96 -6.06
C ARG A 123 23.07 -4.23 -5.37
N SER A 124 22.78 -3.17 -4.62
CA SER A 124 23.82 -2.44 -3.86
C SER A 124 24.47 -3.28 -2.75
N GLN A 125 23.78 -4.31 -2.26
CA GLN A 125 24.28 -5.23 -1.23
C GLN A 125 24.98 -6.47 -1.83
N ASN A 126 25.32 -6.46 -3.13
CA ASN A 126 25.88 -7.61 -3.85
C ASN A 126 24.99 -8.88 -3.79
N MET A 127 23.67 -8.71 -3.65
CA MET A 127 22.71 -9.80 -3.70
C MET A 127 21.98 -9.74 -5.05
N PRO A 128 22.19 -10.70 -5.98
CA PRO A 128 21.54 -10.72 -7.28
C PRO A 128 20.09 -11.22 -7.15
N LEU A 129 19.25 -10.50 -6.41
CA LEU A 129 17.84 -10.79 -6.23
C LEU A 129 17.01 -9.96 -7.22
N VAL A 130 16.05 -10.61 -7.86
CA VAL A 130 15.07 -10.00 -8.76
C VAL A 130 13.68 -10.29 -8.20
N PHE A 131 12.87 -9.23 -8.07
CA PHE A 131 11.51 -9.33 -7.56
C PHE A 131 10.50 -9.31 -8.71
N GLU A 132 9.81 -10.43 -8.90
CA GLU A 132 8.66 -10.49 -9.81
C GLU A 132 7.36 -10.24 -9.03
N TYR A 133 6.82 -9.03 -9.15
CA TYR A 133 5.59 -8.65 -8.48
C TYR A 133 4.38 -9.43 -9.03
N ARG A 134 3.52 -9.89 -8.12
CA ARG A 134 2.35 -10.72 -8.39
C ARG A 134 1.05 -9.96 -8.14
N PHE A 135 -0.07 -10.64 -8.40
CA PHE A 135 -1.41 -10.10 -8.25
C PHE A 135 -1.69 -9.50 -6.86
N GLY A 136 -1.12 -10.02 -5.76
CA GLY A 136 -1.29 -9.45 -4.43
C GLY A 136 -0.84 -7.99 -4.35
N PHE A 137 0.32 -7.68 -4.93
CA PHE A 137 0.85 -6.32 -5.02
C PHE A 137 -0.08 -5.41 -5.83
N TYR A 138 -0.49 -5.84 -7.02
CA TYR A 138 -1.36 -5.03 -7.88
C TYR A 138 -2.75 -4.82 -7.29
N PHE A 139 -3.30 -5.80 -6.57
CA PHE A 139 -4.57 -5.63 -5.87
C PHE A 139 -4.46 -4.70 -4.66
N ALA A 140 -3.36 -4.76 -3.90
CA ALA A 140 -3.12 -3.80 -2.82
C ALA A 140 -3.01 -2.37 -3.37
N LEU A 141 -2.24 -2.18 -4.45
CA LEU A 141 -2.10 -0.91 -5.15
C LEU A 141 -3.45 -0.41 -5.68
N GLY A 142 -4.20 -1.28 -6.37
CA GLY A 142 -5.54 -0.98 -6.86
C GLY A 142 -6.52 -0.65 -5.73
N GLY A 143 -6.39 -1.32 -4.57
CA GLY A 143 -7.16 -1.05 -3.36
C GLY A 143 -6.90 0.35 -2.81
N PHE A 144 -5.64 0.77 -2.73
CA PHE A 144 -5.30 2.15 -2.33
C PHE A 144 -5.76 3.19 -3.36
N ILE A 145 -5.66 2.91 -4.66
CA ILE A 145 -6.19 3.79 -5.72
C ILE A 145 -7.71 3.93 -5.58
N ALA A 146 -8.42 2.82 -5.41
CA ALA A 146 -9.87 2.82 -5.18
C ALA A 146 -10.24 3.61 -3.93
N ALA A 147 -9.49 3.44 -2.82
CA ALA A 147 -9.68 4.21 -1.61
C ALA A 147 -9.48 5.72 -1.87
N ALA A 148 -8.42 6.11 -2.58
CA ALA A 148 -8.17 7.51 -2.93
C ALA A 148 -9.30 8.09 -3.80
N MET A 149 -9.72 7.38 -4.85
CA MET A 149 -10.78 7.80 -5.77
C MET A 149 -12.13 7.94 -5.05
N VAL A 150 -12.53 6.97 -4.24
CA VAL A 150 -13.80 7.01 -3.50
C VAL A 150 -13.83 8.20 -2.54
N ASN A 151 -12.74 8.46 -1.82
CA ASN A 151 -12.66 9.61 -0.90
C ASN A 151 -12.61 10.95 -1.66
N TRP A 152 -11.99 10.97 -2.85
CA TRP A 152 -11.94 12.15 -3.71
C TRP A 152 -13.31 12.52 -4.30
N LEU A 153 -14.03 11.56 -4.88
CA LEU A 153 -15.37 11.78 -5.47
C LEU A 153 -16.38 12.26 -4.42
N GLN A 154 -16.29 11.78 -3.19
CA GLN A 154 -17.15 12.27 -2.11
C GLN A 154 -16.92 13.75 -1.74
N LYS A 155 -15.76 14.33 -2.10
CA LYS A 155 -15.44 15.73 -1.82
C LYS A 155 -16.23 16.67 -2.74
N THR A 156 -16.40 16.31 -4.01
CA THR A 156 -17.05 17.16 -5.02
C THR A 156 -18.55 17.33 -4.78
N GLU A 157 -19.22 16.32 -4.22
CA GLU A 157 -20.67 16.39 -3.91
C GLU A 157 -21.06 17.33 -2.75
N THR A 158 -20.09 17.92 -2.03
CA THR A 158 -20.37 18.69 -0.79
C THR A 158 -20.29 20.21 -0.91
N VAL A 159 -20.24 20.75 -2.13
CA VAL A 159 -20.37 22.20 -2.36
C VAL A 159 -21.80 22.50 -2.81
N PRO A 160 -22.74 22.80 -1.89
CA PRO A 160 -23.97 23.45 -2.31
C PRO A 160 -23.60 24.85 -2.79
N GLU A 161 -23.92 25.16 -4.05
CA GLU A 161 -24.07 26.54 -4.50
C GLU A 161 -24.95 27.24 -3.46
N ARG A 162 -24.36 28.14 -2.68
CA ARG A 162 -25.16 29.08 -1.91
C ARG A 162 -25.77 30.00 -2.97
N PRO A 163 -27.10 30.01 -3.18
CA PRO A 163 -27.69 31.01 -4.05
C PRO A 163 -27.27 32.36 -3.47
N ALA A 164 -26.69 33.21 -4.31
CA ALA A 164 -26.39 34.58 -3.93
C ALA A 164 -27.70 35.20 -3.44
N GLU A 165 -27.81 35.41 -2.13
CA GLU A 165 -28.83 36.28 -1.58
C GLU A 165 -28.59 37.64 -2.22
N MET A 166 -29.43 37.97 -3.20
CA MET A 166 -29.48 39.30 -3.78
C MET A 166 -29.77 40.26 -2.61
N PRO A 167 -28.95 41.31 -2.41
CA PRO A 167 -29.34 42.35 -1.48
C PRO A 167 -30.66 42.93 -1.99
N THR A 168 -31.73 42.74 -1.22
CA THR A 168 -32.97 43.48 -1.35
C THR A 168 -32.70 44.95 -1.02
N SER A 169 -32.07 45.64 -1.96
CA SER A 169 -32.16 47.09 -2.11
C SER A 169 -33.39 47.37 -2.96
N GLN A 170 -34.56 47.34 -2.33
CA GLN A 170 -35.78 48.00 -2.82
C GLN A 170 -36.43 48.60 -1.56
N VAL A 171 -36.20 49.89 -1.31
CA VAL A 171 -37.07 50.99 -1.74
C VAL A 171 -38.23 51.12 -0.77
N GLU A 172 -38.04 51.92 0.27
CA GLU A 172 -39.15 52.52 1.01
C GLU A 172 -38.99 54.04 0.83
N TYR A 173 -39.69 54.57 -0.17
CA TYR A 173 -40.05 55.98 -0.25
C TYR A 173 -41.16 56.20 0.77
N LEU A 174 -40.94 57.08 1.76
CA LEU A 174 -41.95 57.92 2.41
C LEU A 174 -41.26 59.00 3.25
#